data_AF-A1VRU0-F1
#
_entry.id   AF-A1VRU0-F1
#
_cell.length_a   1.000
_cell.length_b   1.000
_cell.length_c   1.000
_cell.angle_alpha   90.00
_cell.angle_beta   90.00
_cell.angle_gamma   90.00
#
_symmetry.space_group_name_H-M   'P 1'
#
loop_
_entity.id
_entity.type
_entity.pdbx_description
1 polymer ?
#
loop_
_entity_poly.entity_id
_entity_poly.type
_entity_poly.pdbx_seq_one_letter_code
_entity_poly.pdbx_strand_id
1 'polypeptide(L)'
;MNRHNAPPVVYPLGRSRFLGRLLLALWLAGLFSVLLWWHATRQLDWRMALAGFSVLLAGLSVRTSWNNLPSGQLAWDGEAWRWESPGYQAGIAEHELSVIADVQHGLLLRLENRASASLWLWVEQSAMPERWLDLRRAVYSPHRPPAALPPHDFLPAEPPAVALSGAMQARNIPQARP
;
A
#
# COMPACT_ATOMS: atom_id res chain seq x y z
N MET A 1 -1.67 29.35 4.08
CA MET A 1 -2.38 28.06 3.86
C MET A 1 -2.16 27.20 5.08
N ASN A 2 -3.17 27.09 5.97
CA ASN A 2 -3.03 26.31 7.21
C ASN A 2 -3.01 24.82 6.87
N ARG A 3 -1.85 24.20 7.07
CA ARG A 3 -1.64 22.75 7.03
C ARG A 3 -2.54 22.10 8.07
N HIS A 4 -3.66 21.55 7.64
CA HIS A 4 -4.42 20.62 8.48
C HIS A 4 -3.73 19.28 8.35
N ASN A 5 -2.70 19.06 9.17
CA ASN A 5 -2.09 17.75 9.25
C ASN A 5 -3.04 16.84 10.04
N ALA A 6 -3.23 15.61 9.57
CA ALA A 6 -4.06 14.65 10.29
C ALA A 6 -3.42 14.36 11.65
N PRO A 7 -4.22 14.24 12.73
CA PRO A 7 -3.71 14.01 14.07
C PRO A 7 -2.91 12.70 14.11
N PRO A 8 -1.85 12.59 14.94
CA PRO A 8 -1.11 11.35 15.09
C PRO A 8 -2.03 10.25 15.64
N VAL A 9 -2.14 9.15 14.89
CA VAL A 9 -3.06 8.04 15.19
C VAL A 9 -2.27 6.74 15.26
N VAL A 10 -2.44 6.03 16.37
CA VAL A 10 -1.98 4.66 16.54
C VAL A 10 -3.23 3.80 16.63
N TYR A 11 -3.35 2.84 15.72
CA TYR A 11 -4.52 1.98 15.62
C TYR A 11 -4.11 0.50 15.72
N PRO A 12 -4.63 -0.25 16.71
CA PRO A 12 -4.30 -1.66 16.85
C PRO A 12 -4.96 -2.48 15.74
N LEU A 13 -4.15 -3.30 15.09
CA LEU A 13 -4.55 -4.23 14.05
C LEU A 13 -4.39 -5.64 14.59
N GLY A 14 -5.50 -6.18 15.06
CA GLY A 14 -5.60 -7.54 15.58
C GLY A 14 -6.29 -8.48 14.59
N ARG A 15 -6.50 -9.72 15.05
CA ARG A 15 -7.31 -10.72 14.35
C ARG A 15 -8.75 -10.22 14.23
N SER A 16 -9.19 -9.87 13.03
CA SER A 16 -10.54 -9.33 12.81
C SER A 16 -11.59 -10.42 13.04
N ARG A 17 -12.41 -10.23 14.08
CA ARG A 17 -13.43 -11.21 14.46
C ARG A 17 -14.55 -11.29 13.43
N PHE A 18 -14.82 -10.21 12.70
CA PHE A 18 -15.83 -10.23 11.65
C PHE A 18 -15.36 -10.99 10.42
N LEU A 19 -14.13 -10.78 9.93
CA LEU A 19 -13.57 -11.56 8.82
C LEU A 19 -13.50 -13.05 9.18
N GLY A 20 -13.07 -13.38 10.40
CA GLY A 20 -13.06 -14.77 10.88
C GLY A 20 -14.46 -15.41 10.88
N ARG A 21 -15.48 -14.67 11.35
CA ARG A 21 -16.89 -15.13 11.31
C ARG A 21 -17.41 -15.28 9.89
N LEU A 22 -17.09 -14.34 9.00
CA LEU A 22 -17.50 -14.38 7.59
C LEU A 22 -16.89 -15.58 6.86
N LEU A 23 -15.58 -15.79 7.01
CA LEU A 23 -14.88 -16.93 6.43
C LEU A 23 -15.41 -18.26 6.97
N LEU A 24 -15.67 -18.34 8.29
CA LEU A 24 -16.29 -19.51 8.90
C LEU A 24 -17.70 -19.76 8.35
N ALA A 25 -18.52 -18.72 8.23
CA ALA A 25 -19.88 -18.82 7.69
C ALA A 25 -19.87 -19.29 6.22
N LEU A 26 -18.97 -18.75 5.40
CA LEU A 26 -18.78 -19.20 4.01
C LEU A 26 -18.32 -20.66 3.94
N TRP A 27 -17.37 -21.05 4.79
CA TRP A 27 -16.91 -22.43 4.87
C TRP A 27 -18.03 -23.39 5.29
N LEU A 28 -18.82 -23.03 6.31
CA LEU A 28 -19.98 -23.79 6.76
C LEU A 28 -21.06 -23.88 5.68
N ALA A 29 -21.30 -22.81 4.91
CA ALA A 29 -22.22 -22.84 3.78
C ALA A 29 -21.76 -23.79 2.68
N GLY A 30 -20.45 -23.82 2.38
CA GLY A 30 -19.86 -24.78 1.45
C GLY A 30 -20.00 -26.22 1.95
N LEU A 31 -19.68 -26.47 3.23
CA LEU A 31 -19.86 -27.78 3.86
C LEU A 31 -21.34 -28.22 3.82
N PHE A 32 -22.25 -27.33 4.18
CA PHE A 32 -23.68 -27.59 4.16
C PHE A 32 -24.19 -27.93 2.75
N SER A 33 -23.69 -27.22 1.73
CA SER A 33 -24.02 -27.50 0.33
C SER A 33 -23.58 -28.89 -0.11
N VAL A 34 -22.38 -29.33 0.30
CA VAL A 34 -21.88 -30.70 0.04
C VAL A 34 -22.71 -31.74 0.80
N LEU A 35 -23.07 -31.47 2.07
CA LEU A 35 -23.90 -32.38 2.87
C LEU A 35 -25.33 -32.51 2.32
N LEU A 36 -25.92 -31.41 1.85
CA LEU A 36 -27.24 -31.42 1.23
C LEU A 36 -27.21 -32.19 -0.10
N TRP A 37 -26.15 -31.99 -0.90
CA TRP A 37 -25.95 -32.76 -2.11
C TRP A 37 -25.81 -34.26 -1.81
N TRP A 38 -25.00 -34.62 -0.82
CA TRP A 38 -24.86 -36.00 -0.34
C TRP A 38 -26.20 -36.59 0.10
N HIS A 39 -26.99 -35.83 0.87
CA HIS A 39 -28.29 -36.27 1.34
C HIS A 39 -29.26 -36.54 0.17
N ALA A 40 -29.21 -35.71 -0.87
CA ALA A 40 -30.08 -35.81 -2.04
C ALA A 40 -29.71 -36.97 -2.98
N THR A 41 -28.43 -37.23 -3.22
CA THR A 41 -28.01 -38.26 -4.18
C THR A 41 -27.66 -39.59 -3.53
N ARG A 42 -27.14 -39.58 -2.30
CA ARG A 42 -26.52 -40.73 -1.60
C ARG A 42 -25.50 -41.49 -2.46
N GLN A 43 -24.86 -40.80 -3.39
CA GLN A 43 -23.85 -41.36 -4.29
C GLN A 43 -22.48 -40.79 -3.96
N LEU A 44 -21.51 -41.68 -3.76
CA LEU A 44 -20.12 -41.33 -3.52
C LEU A 44 -19.31 -41.43 -4.80
N ASP A 45 -19.53 -40.46 -5.68
CA ASP A 45 -18.79 -40.35 -6.93
C ASP A 45 -17.58 -39.43 -6.79
N TRP A 46 -16.68 -39.47 -7.78
CA TRP A 46 -15.47 -38.62 -7.81
C TRP A 46 -15.79 -37.13 -7.67
N ARG A 47 -16.95 -36.67 -8.16
CA ARG A 47 -17.40 -35.27 -8.04
C ARG A 47 -17.66 -34.89 -6.58
N MET A 48 -18.25 -35.80 -5.81
CA MET A 48 -18.50 -35.63 -4.38
C MET A 48 -17.18 -35.63 -3.61
N ALA A 49 -16.26 -36.53 -3.96
CA ALA A 49 -14.91 -36.56 -3.40
C ALA A 49 -14.14 -35.25 -3.66
N LEU A 50 -14.20 -34.73 -4.89
CA LEU A 50 -13.57 -33.46 -5.26
C LEU A 50 -14.19 -32.27 -4.51
N ALA A 51 -15.51 -32.23 -4.38
CA ALA A 51 -16.19 -31.17 -3.64
C ALA A 51 -15.85 -31.21 -2.14
N GLY A 52 -15.85 -32.39 -1.53
CA GLY A 52 -15.43 -32.57 -0.13
C GLY A 52 -13.97 -32.15 0.07
N PHE A 53 -13.06 -32.58 -0.82
CA PHE A 53 -11.66 -32.17 -0.77
C PHE A 53 -11.48 -30.66 -0.91
N SER A 54 -12.24 -30.01 -1.80
CA SER A 54 -12.21 -28.56 -1.99
C SER A 54 -12.65 -27.80 -0.72
N VAL A 55 -13.72 -28.27 -0.05
CA VAL A 55 -14.18 -27.69 1.23
C VAL A 55 -13.12 -27.88 2.33
N LEU A 56 -12.48 -29.04 2.40
CA LEU A 56 -11.38 -29.29 3.35
C LEU A 56 -10.20 -28.35 3.10
N LEU A 57 -9.77 -28.21 1.85
CA LEU A 57 -8.66 -27.33 1.46
C LEU A 57 -8.98 -25.86 1.73
N ALA A 58 -10.22 -25.44 1.49
CA ALA A 58 -10.69 -24.10 1.84
C ALA A 58 -10.62 -23.86 3.36
N GLY A 59 -11.08 -24.83 4.16
CA GLY A 59 -11.00 -24.74 5.63
C GLY A 59 -9.56 -24.67 6.14
N LEU A 60 -8.66 -25.48 5.55
CA LEU A 60 -7.24 -25.45 5.89
C LEU A 60 -6.62 -24.10 5.52
N SER A 61 -6.91 -23.57 4.33
CA SER A 61 -6.43 -22.26 3.88
C SER A 61 -6.90 -21.12 4.79
N VAL A 62 -8.18 -21.12 5.20
CA VAL A 62 -8.69 -20.15 6.17
C VAL A 62 -7.93 -20.23 7.48
N ARG A 63 -7.68 -21.44 7.99
CA ARG A 63 -6.95 -21.65 9.25
C ARG A 63 -5.49 -21.22 9.16
N THR A 64 -4.79 -21.54 8.07
CA THR A 64 -3.38 -21.14 7.88
C THR A 64 -3.26 -19.64 7.70
N SER A 65 -4.10 -19.02 6.85
CA SER A 65 -4.15 -17.57 6.70
C SER A 65 -4.49 -16.86 8.01
N TRP A 66 -5.42 -17.39 8.80
CA TRP A 66 -5.76 -16.83 10.12
C TRP A 66 -4.60 -16.88 11.13
N ASN A 67 -3.83 -17.97 11.12
CA ASN A 67 -2.65 -18.10 11.97
C ASN A 67 -1.51 -17.17 11.53
N ASN A 68 -1.40 -16.91 10.23
CA ASN A 68 -0.38 -16.06 9.63
C ASN A 68 -0.81 -14.58 9.50
N LEU A 69 -2.00 -14.22 10.00
CA LEU A 69 -2.49 -12.86 9.90
C LEU A 69 -1.59 -11.94 10.75
N PRO A 70 -1.00 -10.89 10.15
CA PRO A 70 -0.09 -10.00 10.84
C PRO A 70 -0.84 -9.25 11.95
N SER A 71 -0.41 -9.44 13.20
CA SER A 71 -0.92 -8.70 14.36
C SER A 71 0.06 -7.60 14.74
N GLY A 72 -0.40 -6.36 14.84
CA GLY A 72 0.46 -5.23 15.09
C GLY A 72 -0.31 -3.93 15.31
N GLN A 73 0.36 -2.82 15.12
CA GLN A 73 -0.18 -1.48 15.25
C GLN A 73 0.21 -0.69 14.00
N LEU A 74 -0.76 0.02 13.43
CA LEU A 74 -0.52 0.99 12.37
C LEU A 74 -0.45 2.37 13.01
N ALA A 75 0.69 3.02 12.88
CA ALA A 75 0.96 4.34 13.43
C ALA A 75 1.11 5.36 12.31
N TRP A 76 0.44 6.49 12.47
CA TRP A 76 0.57 7.70 11.68
C TRP A 76 1.25 8.77 12.53
N ASP A 77 2.42 9.24 12.10
CA ASP A 77 3.19 10.27 12.81
C ASP A 77 2.89 11.70 12.32
N GLY A 78 2.05 11.85 11.28
CA GLY A 78 1.78 13.12 10.62
C GLY A 78 2.51 13.29 9.29
N GLU A 79 3.45 12.41 8.96
CA GLU A 79 4.22 12.49 7.71
C GLU A 79 4.25 11.14 6.98
N ALA A 80 4.38 10.03 7.71
CA ALA A 80 4.49 8.68 7.18
C ALA A 80 3.70 7.64 7.99
N TRP A 81 3.25 6.59 7.28
CA TRP A 81 2.68 5.40 7.91
C TRP A 81 3.77 4.43 8.33
N ARG A 82 3.63 3.88 9.53
CA ARG A 82 4.53 2.90 10.13
C ARG A 82 3.75 1.68 10.61
N TRP A 83 4.29 0.49 10.35
CA TRP A 83 3.75 -0.78 10.82
C TRP A 83 4.64 -1.35 11.91
N GLU A 84 4.09 -1.54 13.11
CA GLU A 84 4.80 -2.12 14.25
C GLU A 84 4.18 -3.46 14.61
N SER A 85 4.96 -4.54 14.65
CA SER A 85 4.45 -5.85 15.10
C SER A 85 5.47 -6.61 15.95
N PRO A 86 5.01 -7.52 16.84
CA PRO A 86 5.91 -8.27 17.72
C PRO A 86 6.93 -9.15 16.99
N GLY A 87 6.58 -9.63 15.78
CA GLY A 87 7.42 -10.50 14.95
C GLY A 87 8.14 -9.79 13.80
N TYR A 88 7.80 -8.52 13.54
CA TYR A 88 8.41 -7.70 12.50
C TYR A 88 8.72 -6.33 13.11
N GLN A 89 9.93 -6.22 13.69
CA GLN A 89 10.54 -4.94 14.05
C GLN A 89 11.19 -4.29 12.81
N ALA A 90 10.46 -4.22 11.69
CA ALA A 90 10.96 -3.46 10.56
C ALA A 90 10.88 -1.98 10.91
N GLY A 91 12.01 -1.47 11.37
CA GLY A 91 12.19 -0.08 11.72
C GLY A 91 11.79 0.83 10.57
N ILE A 92 11.17 1.96 10.93
CA ILE A 92 11.31 3.28 10.32
C ILE A 92 11.20 3.33 8.78
N ALA A 93 10.56 2.36 8.13
CA ALA A 93 10.28 2.47 6.71
C ALA A 93 9.01 3.31 6.56
N GLU A 94 9.14 4.40 5.81
CA GLU A 94 8.00 5.15 5.31
C GLU A 94 7.27 4.24 4.32
N HIS A 95 6.05 3.86 4.67
CA HIS A 95 5.23 3.05 3.79
C HIS A 95 4.20 3.93 3.08
N GLU A 96 4.00 3.64 1.79
CA GLU A 96 2.86 4.19 1.06
C GLU A 96 1.62 3.40 1.45
N LEU A 97 0.59 4.12 1.90
CA LEU A 97 -0.69 3.52 2.26
C LEU A 97 -1.71 3.78 1.15
N SER A 98 -2.28 2.70 0.61
CA SER A 98 -3.38 2.74 -0.33
C SER A 98 -4.64 2.13 0.26
N VAL A 99 -5.78 2.81 0.07
CA VAL A 99 -7.10 2.26 0.41
C VAL A 99 -7.62 1.47 -0.78
N ILE A 100 -7.80 0.15 -0.59
CA ILE A 100 -8.32 -0.73 -1.64
C ILE A 100 -9.84 -0.89 -1.51
N ALA A 101 -10.36 -0.96 -0.29
CA ALA A 101 -11.80 -0.97 -0.04
C ALA A 101 -12.15 -0.29 1.28
N ASP A 102 -13.29 0.42 1.30
CA ASP A 102 -13.90 0.98 2.51
C ASP A 102 -15.36 0.51 2.59
N VAL A 103 -15.67 -0.27 3.64
CA VAL A 103 -17.02 -0.79 3.92
C VAL A 103 -17.65 -0.12 5.16
N GLN A 104 -17.23 1.12 5.45
CA GLN A 104 -17.59 1.97 6.61
C GLN A 104 -17.18 1.46 7.99
N HIS A 105 -17.37 0.17 8.27
CA HIS A 105 -17.03 -0.48 9.54
C HIS A 105 -15.70 -1.23 9.46
N GLY A 106 -15.10 -1.28 8.26
CA GLY A 106 -13.81 -1.87 8.00
C GLY A 106 -13.17 -1.27 6.76
N LEU A 107 -11.84 -1.37 6.70
CA LEU A 107 -11.00 -0.88 5.62
C LEU A 107 -10.05 -2.01 5.20
N LEU A 108 -9.94 -2.24 3.90
CA LEU A 108 -8.87 -3.02 3.32
C LEU A 108 -7.78 -2.06 2.84
N LEU A 109 -6.65 -2.09 3.53
CA LEU A 109 -5.50 -1.25 3.24
C LEU A 109 -4.38 -2.09 2.63
N ARG A 110 -3.66 -1.51 1.69
CA ARG A 110 -2.42 -2.05 1.14
C ARG A 110 -1.30 -1.12 1.56
N LEU A 111 -0.33 -1.68 2.28
CA LEU A 111 0.84 -0.97 2.77
C LEU A 111 2.04 -1.42 1.92
N GLU A 112 2.67 -0.50 1.21
CA GLU A 112 3.80 -0.79 0.33
C GLU A 112 5.09 -0.17 0.90
N ASN A 113 6.13 -0.98 1.02
CA ASN A 113 7.46 -0.48 1.37
C ASN A 113 8.20 -0.05 0.08
N ARG A 114 9.22 0.80 0.21
CA ARG A 114 10.15 1.18 -0.88
C ARG A 114 10.79 0.00 -1.61
N ALA A 115 10.86 -1.18 -0.98
CA ALA A 115 11.30 -2.43 -1.60
C ALA A 115 10.21 -3.16 -2.41
N SER A 116 9.08 -2.51 -2.70
CA SER A 116 7.91 -3.06 -3.41
C SER A 116 7.23 -4.25 -2.71
N ALA A 117 7.59 -4.53 -1.46
CA ALA A 117 6.87 -5.50 -0.64
C ALA A 117 5.51 -4.92 -0.24
N SER A 118 4.45 -5.66 -0.54
CA SER A 118 3.06 -5.28 -0.21
C SER A 118 2.55 -6.08 0.98
N LEU A 119 2.04 -5.38 1.99
CA LEU A 119 1.36 -5.94 3.15
C LEU A 119 -0.12 -5.58 3.09
N TRP A 120 -0.98 -6.59 3.16
CA TRP A 120 -2.43 -6.40 3.18
C TRP A 120 -2.93 -6.36 4.62
N LEU A 121 -3.62 -5.28 4.97
CA LEU A 121 -4.11 -5.02 6.32
C LEU A 121 -5.63 -4.86 6.29
N TRP A 122 -6.33 -5.70 7.07
CA TRP A 122 -7.76 -5.55 7.30
C TRP A 122 -8.00 -4.83 8.62
N VAL A 123 -8.49 -3.60 8.54
CA VAL A 123 -8.79 -2.76 9.71
C VAL A 123 -10.27 -2.83 10.01
N GLU A 124 -10.64 -2.93 11.28
CA GLU A 124 -12.03 -2.88 11.72
C GLU A 124 -12.25 -1.82 12.78
N GLN A 125 -13.39 -1.15 12.70
CA GLN A 125 -13.85 -0.20 13.72
C GLN A 125 -13.93 -0.83 15.11
N SER A 126 -14.28 -2.12 15.20
CA SER A 126 -14.45 -2.81 16.48
C SER A 126 -13.17 -2.93 17.32
N ALA A 127 -11.99 -2.80 16.70
CA ALA A 127 -10.71 -2.87 17.40
C ALA A 127 -10.46 -1.66 18.31
N MET A 128 -10.83 -0.46 17.85
CA MET A 128 -10.72 0.77 18.63
C MET A 128 -11.73 1.82 18.13
N PRO A 129 -13.03 1.68 18.46
CA PRO A 129 -14.10 2.52 17.92
C PRO A 129 -13.88 4.02 18.15
N GLU A 130 -13.31 4.35 19.31
CA GLU A 130 -12.95 5.71 19.77
C GLU A 130 -12.08 6.47 18.75
N ARG A 131 -11.15 5.78 18.09
CA ARG A 131 -10.17 6.37 17.15
C ARG A 131 -10.48 6.06 15.69
N TRP A 132 -11.63 5.46 15.39
CA TRP A 132 -12.00 5.05 14.05
C TRP A 132 -12.10 6.23 13.07
N LEU A 133 -12.75 7.32 13.49
CA LEU A 133 -12.90 8.51 12.65
C LEU A 133 -11.56 9.21 12.43
N ASP A 134 -10.69 9.24 13.44
CA ASP A 134 -9.35 9.82 13.32
C ASP A 134 -8.48 9.00 12.35
N LEU A 135 -8.56 7.67 12.41
CA LEU A 135 -7.93 6.80 11.43
C LEU A 135 -8.44 7.10 10.01
N ARG A 136 -9.76 7.12 9.79
CA ARG A 136 -10.32 7.41 8.46
C ARG A 136 -9.85 8.78 7.94
N ARG A 137 -9.85 9.80 8.80
CA ARG A 137 -9.34 11.13 8.44
C ARG A 137 -7.86 11.09 8.06
N ALA A 138 -7.03 10.36 8.80
CA ALA A 138 -5.62 10.21 8.48
C ALA A 138 -5.40 9.47 7.16
N VAL A 139 -6.16 8.39 6.92
CA VAL A 139 -6.08 7.55 5.71
C VAL A 139 -6.51 8.32 4.45
N TYR A 140 -7.55 9.14 4.54
CA TYR A 140 -8.05 9.95 3.42
C TYR A 140 -7.40 11.33 3.31
N SER A 141 -6.55 11.72 4.27
CA SER A 141 -5.81 12.98 4.18
C SER A 141 -4.80 12.88 3.04
N PRO A 142 -4.71 13.90 2.15
CA PRO A 142 -3.74 13.90 1.06
C PRO A 142 -2.33 13.71 1.62
N HIS A 143 -1.75 12.55 1.35
CA HIS A 143 -0.30 12.41 1.45
C HIS A 143 0.29 13.17 0.29
N ARG A 144 0.96 14.28 0.58
CA ARG A 144 1.90 14.83 -0.39
C ARG A 144 3.16 13.97 -0.24
N PRO A 145 3.48 13.06 -1.18
CA PRO A 145 4.81 12.47 -1.20
C PRO A 145 5.82 13.63 -1.15
N PRO A 146 6.93 13.49 -0.41
CA PRO A 146 7.95 14.53 -0.35
C PRO A 146 8.25 14.90 -1.80
N ALA A 147 8.02 16.17 -2.13
CA ALA A 147 8.17 16.64 -3.49
C ALA A 147 9.54 16.15 -3.95
N ALA A 148 9.55 15.24 -4.93
CA ALA A 148 10.78 14.87 -5.60
C ALA A 148 11.45 16.20 -5.91
N LEU A 149 12.65 16.43 -5.35
CA LEU A 149 13.37 17.67 -5.60
C LEU A 149 13.25 17.91 -7.10
N PRO A 150 12.74 19.08 -7.55
CA PRO A 150 12.79 19.42 -8.96
C PRO A 150 14.22 19.10 -9.40
N PRO A 151 14.44 18.38 -10.51
CA PRO A 151 15.78 18.23 -11.07
C PRO A 151 16.34 19.64 -11.07
N HIS A 152 17.43 19.87 -10.35
CA HIS A 152 18.07 21.18 -10.32
C HIS A 152 18.09 21.66 -11.76
N ASP A 153 17.35 22.74 -12.03
CA ASP A 153 17.47 23.47 -13.28
C ASP A 153 18.96 23.72 -13.42
N PHE A 154 19.60 22.94 -14.29
CA PHE A 154 20.92 23.26 -14.80
C PHE A 154 20.70 24.57 -15.54
N LEU A 155 20.79 25.68 -14.83
CA LEU A 155 20.98 26.99 -15.42
C LEU A 155 22.15 26.81 -16.39
N PRO A 156 21.95 26.96 -17.71
CA PRO A 156 23.06 27.02 -18.63
C PRO A 156 23.93 28.18 -18.14
N ALA A 157 25.18 27.89 -17.77
CA ALA A 157 26.14 28.92 -17.43
C ALA A 157 26.14 29.94 -18.57
N GLU A 158 25.64 31.14 -18.30
CA GLU A 158 25.68 32.25 -19.22
C GLU A 158 27.17 32.54 -19.47
N PRO A 159 27.69 32.35 -20.71
CA PRO A 159 29.09 32.67 -20.99
C PRO A 159 29.26 34.20 -20.87
N PRO A 160 30.33 34.69 -20.24
CA PRO A 160 30.52 36.12 -20.05
C PRO A 160 30.62 36.82 -21.41
N ALA A 161 29.75 37.81 -21.60
CA ALA A 161 29.76 38.70 -22.74
C ALA A 161 31.11 39.44 -22.82
N VAL A 162 31.99 39.02 -23.73
CA VAL A 162 33.09 39.84 -24.22
C VAL A 162 32.62 40.51 -25.51
N ALA A 163 32.10 41.72 -25.36
CA ALA A 163 32.02 42.67 -26.45
C ALA A 163 33.45 43.14 -26.79
N LEU A 164 33.83 43.10 -28.07
CA LEU A 164 34.70 44.11 -28.67
C LEU A 164 34.53 44.13 -30.19
N SER A 165 33.75 45.12 -30.59
CA SER A 165 33.60 45.70 -31.92
C SER A 165 34.92 46.36 -32.36
N GLY A 166 35.29 46.27 -33.65
CA GLY A 166 36.33 47.12 -34.21
C GLY A 166 36.90 46.72 -35.58
N ALA A 167 36.40 47.38 -36.63
CA ALA A 167 37.08 47.80 -37.88
C ALA A 167 37.82 46.72 -38.72
N MET A 168 37.35 46.32 -39.90
CA MET A 168 37.37 47.10 -41.16
C MET A 168 38.74 47.75 -41.45
N GLN A 169 39.60 47.12 -42.27
CA GLN A 169 40.52 47.83 -43.17
C GLN A 169 41.11 46.89 -44.23
N ALA A 170 41.07 47.34 -45.48
CA ALA A 170 41.49 46.64 -46.69
C ALA A 170 43.00 46.73 -46.98
N ARG A 171 43.45 45.90 -47.95
CA ARG A 171 44.57 46.11 -48.90
C ARG A 171 46.00 46.09 -48.34
N ASN A 172 46.83 45.14 -48.77
CA ASN A 172 47.71 45.28 -49.94
C ASN A 172 48.73 44.13 -50.05
N ILE A 173 48.90 43.64 -51.28
CA ILE A 173 50.06 42.85 -51.75
C ILE A 173 51.27 43.79 -51.86
N PRO A 174 52.50 43.29 -51.61
CA PRO A 174 53.47 43.30 -52.71
C PRO A 174 54.26 41.99 -52.85
N GLN A 175 54.54 41.68 -54.12
CA GLN A 175 55.57 40.75 -54.58
C GLN A 175 57.00 41.31 -54.45
N ALA A 176 57.97 40.42 -54.73
CA ALA A 176 59.39 40.61 -55.05
C ALA A 176 60.34 40.27 -53.88
N ARG A 177 61.49 39.59 -54.05
CA ARG A 177 62.48 39.43 -55.15
C ARG A 177 63.52 38.37 -54.65
N PRO A 178 64.62 38.04 -55.36
CA PRO A 178 65.00 38.25 -56.76
C PRO A 178 65.15 36.98 -57.60
#